data_AF-A0A2M9ZCL5-F1
#
_entry.id   AF-A0A2M9ZCL5-F1
#
_cell.length_a   1.000
_cell.length_b   1.000
_cell.length_c   1.000
_cell.angle_alpha   90.00
_cell.angle_beta   90.00
_cell.angle_gamma   90.00
#
_symmetry.space_group_name_H-M   'P 1'
#
loop_
_entity.id
_entity.type
_entity.pdbx_description
1 polymer ?
#
loop_
_entity_poly.entity_id
_entity_poly.type
_entity_poly.pdbx_seq_one_letter_code
_entity_poly.pdbx_strand_id
1 'polypeptide(L)'
;MSPLLPKAIREELYRLSFVSLGYSSPNPPVACVIQDARTGEILSSGSTRQTGGNHAEREAYRILREKIPNGNLPPHNVYVTLEPCSHFGKTPPCVDLILEEKPEILYYGWKDPNPLVKNNSGLAKLTDAGIEVISLPELEEIASVFLFGFMSRIGKGRPAFLVKGSLSREGFFSSGEGEREKISSPESDSYLSLLRAKVDAILVGPKTVQIDLPGLDFRPSQEKPVPVEYSEFLMEENLSGFPGLVPLLPKFAKDSEILRIHEENVSAYQPLRVFFLPSEDKIPSDFLKKQRRLNEEYSKSRVAFFLEENTEYSSSMLGLLSELSDSRVERYSSSAIFDSVSKRLGDWGVNLALIEGGNFLYRNFSPGLSSGEGILKVRSKSVSFSKGILPEWKGNFSMEWKARIGSDEWEVWRACSQDS
;
A
#
# COMPACT_ATOMS: atom_id res chain seq x y z
N MET A 1 0.63 -35.10 -6.20
CA MET A 1 1.50 -33.92 -6.05
C MET A 1 0.59 -32.72 -6.18
N SER A 2 0.61 -31.77 -5.24
CA SER A 2 -0.13 -30.52 -5.44
C SER A 2 0.39 -29.85 -6.72
N PRO A 3 -0.49 -29.33 -7.59
CA PRO A 3 -0.04 -28.65 -8.80
C PRO A 3 0.81 -27.43 -8.40
N LEU A 4 2.00 -27.31 -8.98
CA LEU A 4 2.86 -26.14 -8.79
C LEU A 4 2.32 -24.98 -9.63
N LEU A 5 2.33 -23.76 -9.10
CA LEU A 5 1.92 -22.58 -9.84
C LEU A 5 2.91 -22.31 -11.00
N PRO A 6 2.47 -22.28 -12.28
CA PRO A 6 3.36 -22.01 -13.39
C PRO A 6 4.05 -20.65 -13.25
N LYS A 7 5.36 -20.60 -13.56
CA LYS A 7 6.20 -19.39 -13.37
C LYS A 7 5.60 -18.14 -14.04
N ALA A 8 5.13 -18.25 -15.28
CA ALA A 8 4.55 -17.11 -16.01
C ALA A 8 3.28 -16.58 -15.31
N ILE A 9 2.45 -17.46 -14.76
CA ILE A 9 1.25 -17.07 -14.00
C ILE A 9 1.66 -16.41 -12.69
N ARG A 10 2.63 -16.98 -11.97
CA ARG A 10 3.17 -16.40 -10.73
C ARG A 10 3.68 -14.97 -10.97
N GLU A 11 4.49 -14.76 -12.00
CA GLU A 11 5.05 -13.44 -12.35
C GLU A 11 3.94 -12.44 -12.71
N GLU A 12 2.94 -12.86 -13.50
CA GLU A 12 1.83 -12.00 -13.90
C GLU A 12 0.92 -11.62 -12.72
N LEU A 13 0.65 -12.56 -11.80
CA LEU A 13 -0.12 -12.28 -10.59
C LEU A 13 0.59 -11.30 -9.66
N TYR A 14 1.90 -11.44 -9.50
CA TYR A 14 2.74 -10.48 -8.76
C TYR A 14 2.68 -9.09 -9.41
N ARG A 15 2.81 -9.02 -10.73
CA ARG A 15 2.75 -7.76 -11.51
C ARG A 15 1.40 -7.06 -11.33
N LEU A 16 0.31 -7.80 -11.49
CA LEU A 16 -1.06 -7.28 -11.38
C LEU A 16 -1.43 -6.87 -9.96
N SER A 17 -1.00 -7.64 -8.96
CA SER A 17 -1.21 -7.28 -7.55
C SER A 17 -0.46 -6.00 -7.20
N PHE A 18 0.78 -5.86 -7.70
CA PHE A 18 1.56 -4.64 -7.54
C PHE A 18 0.89 -3.44 -8.20
N VAL A 19 0.39 -3.57 -9.42
CA VAL A 19 -0.36 -2.51 -10.10
C VAL A 19 -1.63 -2.15 -9.33
N SER A 20 -2.42 -3.12 -8.88
CA SER A 20 -3.68 -2.84 -8.17
C SER A 20 -3.49 -2.18 -6.81
N LEU A 21 -2.34 -2.37 -6.16
CA LEU A 21 -2.05 -1.79 -4.85
C LEU A 21 -1.97 -0.26 -4.92
N GLY A 22 -2.75 0.42 -4.07
CA GLY A 22 -2.95 1.88 -4.07
C GLY A 22 -3.95 2.38 -5.12
N TYR A 23 -4.34 1.54 -6.09
CA TYR A 23 -5.33 1.87 -7.13
C TYR A 23 -6.75 1.44 -6.76
N SER A 24 -6.89 0.23 -6.20
CA SER A 24 -8.20 -0.40 -5.94
C SER A 24 -8.83 -0.01 -4.61
N SER A 25 -8.07 0.60 -3.70
CA SER A 25 -8.53 0.92 -2.34
C SER A 25 -9.85 1.71 -2.31
N PRO A 26 -10.72 1.48 -1.30
CA PRO A 26 -10.57 0.53 -0.18
C PRO A 26 -10.72 -0.96 -0.54
N ASN A 27 -11.06 -1.33 -1.78
CA ASN A 27 -11.19 -2.73 -2.18
C ASN A 27 -9.82 -3.45 -2.13
N PRO A 28 -9.81 -4.79 -1.94
CA PRO A 28 -8.56 -5.54 -1.94
C PRO A 28 -7.90 -5.54 -3.34
N PRO A 29 -6.56 -5.43 -3.41
CA PRO A 29 -5.79 -5.49 -4.64
C PRO A 29 -5.64 -6.92 -5.16
N VAL A 30 -6.75 -7.50 -5.62
CA VAL A 30 -6.80 -8.87 -6.16
C VAL A 30 -6.27 -8.89 -7.59
N ALA A 31 -5.51 -9.93 -7.91
CA ALA A 31 -5.13 -10.31 -9.27
C ALA A 31 -5.76 -11.65 -9.67
N CYS A 32 -6.09 -11.78 -10.96
CA CYS A 32 -6.68 -12.95 -11.60
C CYS A 32 -6.01 -13.23 -12.95
N VAL A 33 -5.71 -14.50 -13.24
CA VAL A 33 -5.21 -14.97 -14.53
C VAL A 33 -6.10 -16.10 -15.04
N ILE A 34 -6.43 -16.06 -16.33
CA ILE A 34 -7.14 -17.12 -17.03
C ILE A 34 -6.17 -17.81 -17.99
N GLN A 35 -5.97 -19.11 -17.81
CA GLN A 35 -5.03 -19.94 -18.55
C GLN A 35 -5.80 -20.98 -19.38
N ASP A 36 -5.39 -21.23 -20.63
CA ASP A 36 -5.87 -22.35 -21.42
C ASP A 36 -5.48 -23.68 -20.74
N ALA A 37 -6.46 -24.54 -20.44
CA ALA A 37 -6.24 -25.78 -19.70
C ALA A 37 -5.49 -26.84 -20.52
N ARG A 38 -5.43 -26.69 -21.85
CA ARG A 38 -4.82 -27.64 -22.76
C ARG A 38 -3.42 -27.22 -23.18
N THR A 39 -3.23 -25.93 -23.50
CA THR A 39 -1.94 -25.40 -23.97
C THR A 39 -1.09 -24.83 -22.84
N GLY A 40 -1.71 -24.45 -21.72
CA GLY A 40 -1.05 -23.77 -20.62
C GLY A 40 -0.77 -22.29 -20.88
N GLU A 41 -1.24 -21.72 -21.99
CA GLU A 41 -1.06 -20.32 -22.34
C GLU A 41 -1.95 -19.39 -21.51
N ILE A 42 -1.46 -18.20 -21.17
CA ILE A 42 -2.29 -17.16 -20.55
C ILE A 42 -3.21 -16.55 -21.61
N LEU A 43 -4.51 -16.76 -21.46
CA LEU A 43 -5.53 -16.21 -22.35
C LEU A 43 -5.82 -14.74 -22.03
N SER A 44 -5.91 -14.43 -20.74
CA SER A 44 -6.13 -13.07 -20.25
C SER A 44 -5.74 -12.96 -18.78
N SER A 45 -5.63 -11.72 -18.30
CA SER A 45 -5.31 -11.42 -16.92
C SER A 45 -5.97 -10.10 -16.53
N GLY A 46 -6.27 -9.93 -15.24
CA GLY A 46 -7.00 -8.79 -14.73
C GLY A 46 -6.71 -8.53 -13.25
N SER A 47 -6.88 -7.29 -12.82
CA SER A 47 -6.77 -6.90 -11.41
C SER A 47 -7.94 -6.03 -10.99
N THR A 48 -8.21 -5.99 -9.69
CA THR A 48 -9.27 -5.14 -9.13
C THR A 48 -9.05 -3.69 -9.57
N ARG A 49 -10.09 -3.11 -10.18
CA ARG A 49 -10.10 -1.72 -10.61
C ARG A 49 -10.48 -0.79 -9.45
N GLN A 50 -10.51 0.51 -9.68
CA GLN A 50 -10.97 1.48 -8.69
C GLN A 50 -12.34 1.12 -8.15
N THR A 51 -12.64 1.59 -6.94
CA THR A 51 -13.92 1.37 -6.28
C THR A 51 -15.11 1.71 -7.19
N GLY A 52 -15.95 0.71 -7.44
CA GLY A 52 -17.09 0.79 -8.37
C GLY A 52 -16.83 0.19 -9.75
N GLY A 53 -15.57 -0.12 -10.09
CA GLY A 53 -15.19 -0.88 -11.27
C GLY A 53 -15.18 -2.39 -11.05
N ASN A 54 -14.65 -3.11 -12.05
CA ASN A 54 -14.57 -4.58 -12.04
C ASN A 54 -13.63 -5.12 -10.95
N HIS A 55 -14.03 -6.24 -10.35
CA HIS A 55 -13.12 -7.11 -9.62
C HIS A 55 -12.18 -7.84 -10.59
N ALA A 56 -11.09 -8.41 -10.08
CA ALA A 56 -10.04 -9.01 -10.87
C ALA A 56 -10.55 -10.09 -11.84
N GLU A 57 -11.44 -10.98 -11.37
CA GLU A 57 -12.02 -12.06 -12.16
C GLU A 57 -12.88 -11.50 -13.29
N ARG A 58 -13.73 -10.51 -12.98
CA ARG A 58 -14.59 -9.85 -13.96
C ARG A 58 -13.77 -9.10 -15.00
N GLU A 59 -12.69 -8.46 -14.58
CA GLU A 59 -11.80 -7.76 -15.49
C GLU A 59 -11.06 -8.73 -16.43
N ALA A 60 -10.56 -9.85 -15.91
CA ALA A 60 -9.92 -10.87 -16.72
C ALA A 60 -10.89 -11.46 -17.76
N TYR A 61 -12.11 -11.83 -17.36
CA TYR A 61 -13.13 -12.34 -18.29
C TYR A 61 -13.59 -11.28 -19.29
N ARG A 62 -13.75 -10.01 -18.89
CA ARG A 62 -14.06 -8.91 -19.82
C ARG A 62 -13.01 -8.84 -20.94
N ILE A 63 -11.72 -8.83 -20.57
CA ILE A 63 -10.61 -8.79 -21.53
C ILE A 63 -10.59 -10.04 -22.41
N LEU A 64 -10.87 -11.22 -21.85
CA LEU A 64 -10.94 -12.46 -22.63
C LEU A 64 -12.08 -12.43 -23.66
N ARG A 65 -13.26 -11.98 -23.25
CA ARG A 65 -14.45 -11.88 -24.12
C ARG A 65 -14.27 -10.84 -25.21
N GLU A 66 -13.50 -9.78 -24.98
CA GLU A 66 -13.11 -8.83 -26.03
C GLU A 66 -12.21 -9.46 -27.11
N LYS A 67 -11.36 -10.42 -26.74
CA LYS A 67 -10.51 -11.16 -27.70
C LYS A 67 -11.28 -12.21 -28.50
N ILE A 68 -12.36 -12.75 -27.93
CA ILE A 68 -13.17 -13.83 -28.53
C ILE A 68 -14.65 -13.39 -28.59
N PRO A 69 -14.97 -12.36 -29.41
CA PRO A 69 -16.34 -11.87 -29.52
C PRO A 69 -17.24 -12.96 -30.12
N ASN A 70 -18.29 -13.35 -29.39
CA ASN A 70 -19.30 -14.34 -29.79
C ASN A 70 -18.80 -15.79 -29.96
N GLY A 71 -17.57 -16.11 -29.56
CA GLY A 71 -17.05 -17.47 -29.57
C GLY A 71 -17.23 -18.17 -28.22
N ASN A 72 -17.18 -19.50 -28.24
CA ASN A 72 -17.00 -20.28 -27.03
C ASN A 72 -15.56 -20.09 -26.52
N LEU A 73 -15.40 -19.91 -25.21
CA LEU A 73 -14.07 -19.91 -24.63
C LEU A 73 -13.45 -21.30 -24.78
N PRO A 74 -12.13 -21.42 -25.02
CA PRO A 74 -11.46 -22.69 -24.86
C PRO A 74 -11.59 -23.17 -23.41
N PRO A 75 -11.41 -24.48 -23.14
CA PRO A 75 -11.33 -24.94 -21.76
C PRO A 75 -10.18 -24.24 -21.04
N HIS A 76 -10.46 -23.74 -19.83
CA HIS A 76 -9.56 -22.83 -19.15
C HIS A 76 -9.61 -23.01 -17.64
N ASN A 77 -8.51 -22.66 -17.00
CA ASN A 77 -8.34 -22.60 -15.55
C ASN A 77 -8.25 -21.14 -15.10
N VAL A 78 -8.74 -20.86 -13.88
CA VAL A 78 -8.68 -19.53 -13.26
C VAL A 78 -7.76 -19.58 -12.06
N TYR A 79 -6.88 -18.60 -11.94
CA TYR A 79 -6.02 -18.40 -10.77
C TYR A 79 -6.31 -17.04 -10.17
N VAL A 80 -6.77 -17.01 -8.92
CA VAL A 80 -7.13 -15.76 -8.24
C VAL A 80 -6.48 -15.68 -6.86
N THR A 81 -5.96 -14.50 -6.51
CA THR A 81 -5.19 -14.29 -5.25
C THR A 81 -6.06 -14.29 -3.99
N LEU A 82 -7.37 -14.06 -4.11
CA LEU A 82 -8.35 -14.04 -3.03
C LEU A 82 -9.59 -14.85 -3.42
N GLU A 83 -10.25 -15.46 -2.44
CA GLU A 83 -11.55 -16.12 -2.61
C GLU A 83 -12.55 -15.22 -3.36
N PRO A 84 -13.17 -15.70 -4.46
CA PRO A 84 -14.15 -14.91 -5.20
C PRO A 84 -15.34 -14.47 -4.34
N CYS A 85 -15.76 -13.22 -4.51
CA CYS A 85 -16.85 -12.68 -3.72
C CYS A 85 -18.20 -13.35 -4.05
N SER A 86 -19.00 -13.57 -3.01
CA SER A 86 -20.30 -14.26 -3.05
C SER A 86 -21.50 -13.36 -2.72
N HIS A 87 -21.27 -12.06 -2.48
CA HIS A 87 -22.29 -11.10 -2.07
C HIS A 87 -22.48 -9.99 -3.12
N PHE A 88 -23.69 -9.43 -3.18
CA PHE A 88 -23.99 -8.30 -4.03
C PHE A 88 -23.43 -7.01 -3.41
N GLY A 89 -22.58 -6.31 -4.16
CA GLY A 89 -22.03 -5.00 -3.81
C GLY A 89 -22.36 -3.98 -4.88
N LYS A 90 -21.35 -3.18 -5.28
CA LYS A 90 -21.46 -2.27 -6.44
C LYS A 90 -21.47 -3.02 -7.78
N THR A 91 -20.94 -4.24 -7.79
CA THR A 91 -20.92 -5.17 -8.93
C THR A 91 -21.56 -6.49 -8.50
N PRO A 92 -22.09 -7.30 -9.46
CA PRO A 92 -22.58 -8.63 -9.16
C PRO A 92 -21.46 -9.56 -8.64
N PRO A 93 -21.79 -10.59 -7.84
CA PRO A 93 -20.82 -11.55 -7.30
C PRO A 93 -19.90 -12.15 -8.38
N CYS A 94 -18.63 -12.37 -8.05
CA CYS A 94 -17.70 -13.06 -8.95
C CYS A 94 -18.01 -14.56 -9.03
N VAL A 95 -18.59 -15.15 -7.98
CA VAL A 95 -19.09 -16.54 -8.00
C VAL A 95 -20.13 -16.76 -9.10
N ASP A 96 -21.05 -15.82 -9.29
CA ASP A 96 -22.08 -15.92 -10.34
C ASP A 96 -21.45 -15.86 -11.75
N LEU A 97 -20.44 -15.01 -11.93
CA LEU A 97 -19.66 -14.95 -13.18
C LEU A 97 -18.92 -16.27 -13.45
N ILE A 98 -18.30 -16.85 -12.42
CA ILE A 98 -17.56 -18.12 -12.56
C ILE A 98 -18.51 -19.28 -12.90
N LEU A 99 -19.73 -19.28 -12.35
CA LEU A 99 -20.78 -20.25 -12.73
C LEU A 99 -21.24 -20.10 -14.18
N GLU A 100 -21.24 -18.88 -14.70
CA GLU A 100 -21.58 -18.59 -16.11
C GLU A 100 -20.46 -19.03 -17.05
N GLU A 101 -19.22 -18.67 -16.73
CA GLU A 101 -18.05 -18.89 -17.59
C GLU A 101 -17.47 -20.31 -17.51
N LYS A 102 -17.76 -21.05 -16.43
CA LYS A 102 -17.49 -22.48 -16.24
C LYS A 102 -16.03 -22.90 -16.55
N PRO A 103 -15.04 -22.37 -15.81
CA PRO A 103 -13.69 -22.91 -15.89
C PRO A 103 -13.64 -24.37 -15.45
N GLU A 104 -12.63 -25.13 -15.90
CA GLU A 104 -12.41 -26.50 -15.44
C GLU A 104 -11.99 -26.50 -13.97
N ILE A 105 -11.01 -25.65 -13.63
CA ILE A 105 -10.48 -25.52 -12.27
C ILE A 105 -10.38 -24.04 -11.87
N LEU A 106 -10.85 -23.73 -10.67
CA LEU A 106 -10.60 -22.48 -9.97
C LEU A 106 -9.54 -22.70 -8.88
N TYR A 107 -8.36 -22.13 -9.08
CA TYR A 107 -7.32 -22.00 -8.07
C TYR A 107 -7.47 -20.67 -7.33
N TYR A 108 -7.49 -20.72 -5.99
CA TYR A 108 -7.55 -19.51 -5.17
C TYR A 108 -6.48 -19.50 -4.07
N GLY A 109 -6.02 -18.29 -3.70
CA GLY A 109 -5.07 -18.08 -2.61
C GLY A 109 -5.75 -17.98 -1.25
N TRP A 110 -5.84 -16.76 -0.72
CA TRP A 110 -6.42 -16.50 0.60
C TRP A 110 -7.93 -16.68 0.64
N LYS A 111 -8.44 -17.17 1.77
CA LYS A 111 -9.86 -17.07 2.11
C LYS A 111 -10.20 -15.63 2.47
N ASP A 112 -11.33 -15.13 2.02
CA ASP A 112 -11.71 -13.74 2.28
C ASP A 112 -12.12 -13.58 3.76
N PRO A 113 -11.42 -12.74 4.55
CA PRO A 113 -11.78 -12.54 5.95
C PRO A 113 -13.06 -11.72 6.12
N ASN A 114 -13.56 -11.09 5.06
CA ASN A 114 -14.76 -10.28 5.09
C ASN A 114 -15.92 -11.11 5.62
N PRO A 115 -16.58 -10.70 6.71
CA PRO A 115 -17.72 -11.43 7.28
C PRO A 115 -18.80 -11.76 6.25
N LEU A 116 -19.01 -10.90 5.24
CA LEU A 116 -19.99 -11.12 4.17
C LEU A 116 -19.67 -12.33 3.28
N VAL A 117 -18.38 -12.64 3.09
CA VAL A 117 -17.93 -13.81 2.32
C VAL A 117 -17.74 -15.00 3.25
N LYS A 118 -17.08 -14.82 4.40
CA LYS A 118 -16.84 -15.88 5.37
C LYS A 118 -18.13 -16.59 5.83
N ASN A 119 -19.20 -15.83 6.03
CA ASN A 119 -20.48 -16.38 6.49
C ASN A 119 -21.33 -16.99 5.34
N ASN A 120 -20.96 -16.75 4.09
CA ASN A 120 -21.70 -17.21 2.91
C ASN A 120 -20.74 -17.50 1.76
N SER A 121 -19.78 -18.40 1.99
CA SER A 121 -18.78 -18.73 0.97
C SER A 121 -19.48 -19.29 -0.27
N GLY A 122 -19.12 -18.74 -1.44
CA GLY A 122 -19.65 -19.21 -2.72
C GLY A 122 -18.93 -20.44 -3.28
N LEU A 123 -17.83 -20.88 -2.65
CA LEU A 123 -16.99 -21.96 -3.17
C LEU A 123 -17.75 -23.28 -3.30
N ALA A 124 -18.62 -23.62 -2.34
CA ALA A 124 -19.43 -24.83 -2.39
C ALA A 124 -20.38 -24.84 -3.61
N LYS A 125 -20.95 -23.68 -3.97
CA LYS A 125 -21.82 -23.55 -5.15
C LYS A 125 -21.08 -23.86 -6.45
N LEU A 126 -19.80 -23.50 -6.53
CA LEU A 126 -18.95 -23.80 -7.68
C LEU A 126 -18.69 -25.30 -7.78
N THR A 127 -18.36 -25.94 -6.66
CA THR A 127 -18.16 -27.40 -6.60
C THR A 127 -19.44 -28.17 -6.96
N ASP A 128 -20.60 -27.76 -6.45
CA ASP A 128 -21.89 -28.38 -6.78
C ASP A 128 -22.26 -28.22 -8.27
N ALA A 129 -21.77 -27.18 -8.93
CA ALA A 129 -21.90 -26.96 -10.36
C ALA A 129 -20.89 -27.74 -11.21
N GLY A 130 -20.02 -28.54 -10.59
CA GLY A 130 -19.03 -29.38 -11.26
C GLY A 130 -17.70 -28.69 -11.56
N ILE A 131 -17.45 -27.50 -11.01
CA ILE A 131 -16.16 -26.80 -11.13
C ILE A 131 -15.22 -27.32 -10.04
N GLU A 132 -14.00 -27.73 -10.40
CA GLU A 132 -12.99 -28.11 -9.41
C GLU A 132 -12.45 -26.84 -8.72
N VAL A 133 -12.41 -26.82 -7.39
CA VAL A 133 -11.99 -25.65 -6.60
C VAL A 133 -10.83 -26.05 -5.69
N ILE A 134 -9.67 -25.43 -5.90
CA ILE A 134 -8.42 -25.77 -5.21
C ILE A 134 -7.83 -24.55 -4.54
N SER A 135 -7.57 -24.65 -3.23
CA SER A 135 -6.73 -23.68 -2.53
C SER A 135 -5.27 -23.97 -2.84
N LEU A 136 -4.53 -22.97 -3.32
CA LEU A 136 -3.14 -23.11 -3.73
C LEU A 136 -2.22 -22.23 -2.85
N PRO A 137 -1.35 -22.82 -2.00
CA PRO A 137 -0.49 -22.07 -1.07
C PRO A 137 0.39 -21.00 -1.74
N GLU A 138 0.88 -21.25 -2.95
CA GLU A 138 1.69 -20.28 -3.70
C GLU A 138 0.92 -19.00 -4.07
N LEU A 139 -0.42 -19.09 -4.24
CA LEU A 139 -1.25 -17.90 -4.44
C LEU A 139 -1.45 -17.12 -3.14
N GLU A 140 -1.52 -17.83 -2.02
CA GLU A 140 -1.55 -17.27 -0.66
C GLU A 140 -0.26 -16.49 -0.36
N GLU A 141 0.91 -17.03 -0.71
CA GLU A 141 2.20 -16.35 -0.56
C GLU A 141 2.23 -15.01 -1.31
N ILE A 142 1.81 -15.00 -2.58
CA ILE A 142 1.68 -13.76 -3.38
C ILE A 142 0.72 -12.79 -2.70
N ALA A 143 -0.45 -13.26 -2.30
CA ALA A 143 -1.50 -12.46 -1.70
C ALA A 143 -1.08 -11.83 -0.36
N SER A 144 -0.23 -12.52 0.41
CA SER A 144 0.18 -12.12 1.76
C SER A 144 0.85 -10.74 1.83
N VAL A 145 1.49 -10.29 0.76
CA VAL A 145 2.13 -8.96 0.68
C VAL A 145 1.11 -7.88 0.36
N PHE A 146 0.25 -8.11 -0.64
CA PHE A 146 -0.64 -7.08 -1.18
C PHE A 146 -1.96 -6.97 -0.42
N LEU A 147 -2.48 -8.07 0.12
CA LEU A 147 -3.73 -8.08 0.88
C LEU A 147 -3.56 -7.75 2.36
N PHE A 148 -2.34 -7.67 2.88
CA PHE A 148 -2.08 -7.48 4.31
C PHE A 148 -2.83 -6.29 4.92
N GLY A 149 -2.83 -5.15 4.24
CA GLY A 149 -3.55 -3.95 4.68
C GLY A 149 -5.06 -4.16 4.75
N PHE A 150 -5.62 -4.84 3.74
CA PHE A 150 -7.04 -5.18 3.72
C PHE A 150 -7.40 -6.10 4.90
N MET A 151 -6.59 -7.14 5.15
CA MET A 151 -6.82 -8.01 6.32
C MET A 151 -6.70 -7.25 7.63
N SER A 152 -5.73 -6.35 7.76
CA SER A 152 -5.59 -5.51 8.95
C SER A 152 -6.84 -4.67 9.17
N ARG A 153 -7.35 -4.02 8.12
CA ARG A 153 -8.55 -3.18 8.25
C ARG A 153 -9.79 -4.01 8.59
N ILE A 154 -10.01 -5.14 7.92
CA ILE A 154 -11.17 -5.99 8.17
C ILE A 154 -11.09 -6.69 9.54
N GLY A 155 -9.92 -7.20 9.91
CA GLY A 155 -9.73 -7.98 11.14
C GLY A 155 -9.49 -7.14 12.39
N LYS A 156 -8.73 -6.04 12.28
CA LYS A 156 -8.33 -5.18 13.41
C LYS A 156 -9.05 -3.82 13.42
N GLY A 157 -9.82 -3.49 12.37
CA GLY A 157 -10.47 -2.17 12.26
C GLY A 157 -9.51 -1.01 12.00
N ARG A 158 -8.26 -1.28 11.60
CA ARG A 158 -7.21 -0.27 11.36
C ARG A 158 -6.29 -0.62 10.19
N PRO A 159 -5.66 0.36 9.52
CA PRO A 159 -4.66 0.09 8.50
C PRO A 159 -3.46 -0.68 9.06
N ALA A 160 -2.72 -1.30 8.15
CA ALA A 160 -1.35 -1.71 8.41
C ALA A 160 -0.39 -0.52 8.24
N PHE A 161 0.62 -0.44 9.10
CA PHE A 161 1.59 0.65 9.12
C PHE A 161 2.99 0.22 8.67
N LEU A 162 3.65 1.12 7.94
CA LEU A 162 5.10 1.09 7.71
C LEU A 162 5.67 2.43 8.18
N VAL A 163 6.64 2.42 9.09
CA VAL A 163 7.32 3.62 9.56
C VAL A 163 8.61 3.82 8.78
N LYS A 164 8.79 4.98 8.15
CA LYS A 164 9.97 5.28 7.35
C LYS A 164 10.82 6.38 8.00
N GLY A 165 12.13 6.13 8.08
CA GLY A 165 13.12 7.15 8.47
C GLY A 165 14.24 7.29 7.45
N SER A 166 14.56 8.54 7.09
CA SER A 166 15.83 8.87 6.42
C SER A 166 16.86 9.23 7.48
N LEU A 167 18.03 8.62 7.43
CA LEU A 167 19.08 8.78 8.42
C LEU A 167 20.40 9.21 7.77
N SER A 168 21.13 10.11 8.44
CA SER A 168 22.54 10.37 8.12
C SER A 168 23.36 9.10 8.31
N ARG A 169 24.63 9.13 7.88
CA ARG A 169 25.57 8.02 8.05
C ARG A 169 25.68 7.56 9.51
N GLU A 170 25.64 8.51 10.45
CA GLU A 170 25.72 8.30 11.89
C GLU A 170 24.39 7.81 12.50
N GLY A 171 23.30 7.84 11.74
CA GLY A 171 21.98 7.35 12.17
C GLY A 171 21.02 8.43 12.66
N PHE A 172 21.36 9.72 12.49
CA PHE A 172 20.49 10.82 12.88
C PHE A 172 19.43 11.10 11.82
N PHE A 173 18.18 11.34 12.22
CA PHE A 173 17.14 11.77 11.26
C PHE A 173 17.11 13.30 11.06
N SER A 174 17.84 14.04 11.90
CA SER A 174 18.03 15.48 11.78
C SER A 174 19.28 15.95 12.53
N SER A 175 19.93 17.04 12.09
CA SER A 175 20.97 17.72 12.87
C SER A 175 20.43 18.40 14.14
N GLY A 176 19.12 18.68 14.19
CA GLY A 176 18.49 19.44 15.26
C GLY A 176 18.61 20.96 15.13
N GLU A 177 19.15 21.47 14.03
CA GLU A 177 19.30 22.92 13.78
C GLU A 177 17.98 23.60 13.38
N GLY A 178 16.91 22.83 13.16
CA GLY A 178 15.57 23.35 12.87
C GLY A 178 15.38 23.77 11.40
N GLU A 179 16.32 23.42 10.54
CA GLU A 179 16.26 23.66 9.10
C GLU A 179 15.80 22.42 8.33
N ARG A 180 15.41 22.62 7.07
CA ARG A 180 15.01 21.53 6.18
C ARG A 180 16.24 20.77 5.68
N GLU A 181 16.26 19.46 5.91
CA GLU A 181 17.42 18.61 5.61
C GLU A 181 17.07 17.54 4.57
N LYS A 182 17.80 17.53 3.46
CA LYS A 182 17.68 16.47 2.46
C LYS A 182 18.73 15.38 2.73
N ILE A 183 18.28 14.26 3.27
CA ILE A 183 19.14 13.12 3.63
C ILE A 183 19.20 12.06 2.53
N SER A 184 18.04 11.66 1.97
CA SER A 184 18.00 10.61 0.94
C SER A 184 18.54 11.10 -0.41
N SER A 185 19.14 10.17 -1.14
CA SER A 185 19.63 10.38 -2.49
C SER A 185 18.46 10.50 -3.50
N PRO A 186 18.67 11.14 -4.66
CA PRO A 186 17.68 11.19 -5.73
C PRO A 186 17.17 9.80 -6.16
N GLU A 187 18.04 8.80 -6.17
CA GLU A 187 17.68 7.41 -6.50
C GLU A 187 16.68 6.85 -5.50
N SER A 188 16.95 7.01 -4.19
CA SER A 188 15.99 6.64 -3.14
C SER A 188 14.67 7.41 -3.27
N ASP A 189 14.71 8.70 -3.62
CA ASP A 189 13.51 9.50 -3.79
C ASP A 189 12.59 8.94 -4.88
N SER A 190 13.13 8.35 -5.95
CA SER A 190 12.33 7.70 -7.01
C SER A 190 11.55 6.48 -6.50
N TYR A 191 12.20 5.61 -5.73
CA TYR A 191 11.58 4.43 -5.12
C TYR A 191 10.62 4.80 -3.99
N LEU A 192 10.96 5.80 -3.19
CA LEU A 192 10.06 6.34 -2.17
C LEU A 192 8.81 6.93 -2.81
N SER A 193 8.94 7.62 -3.94
CA SER A 193 7.78 8.10 -4.69
C SER A 193 6.90 6.95 -5.16
N LEU A 194 7.49 5.88 -5.72
CA LEU A 194 6.72 4.68 -6.10
C LEU A 194 6.06 4.03 -4.88
N LEU A 195 6.72 3.99 -3.72
CA LEU A 195 6.10 3.52 -2.46
C LEU A 195 4.88 4.37 -2.09
N ARG A 196 4.92 5.69 -2.29
CA ARG A 196 3.75 6.56 -2.05
C ARG A 196 2.56 6.21 -2.94
N ALA A 197 2.79 5.74 -4.17
CA ALA A 197 1.73 5.24 -5.03
C ALA A 197 1.12 3.90 -4.56
N LYS A 198 1.77 3.21 -3.62
CA LYS A 198 1.35 1.89 -3.13
C LYS A 198 0.65 1.93 -1.77
N VAL A 199 0.53 3.10 -1.16
CA VAL A 199 -0.11 3.28 0.15
C VAL A 199 -1.36 4.13 0.03
N ASP A 200 -2.31 3.93 0.93
CA ASP A 200 -3.57 4.67 0.90
C ASP A 200 -3.48 5.99 1.64
N ALA A 201 -2.58 6.08 2.63
CA ALA A 201 -2.36 7.29 3.42
C ALA A 201 -0.87 7.50 3.75
N ILE A 202 -0.48 8.77 3.84
CA ILE A 202 0.84 9.17 4.34
C ILE A 202 0.65 10.16 5.48
N LEU A 203 1.28 9.90 6.62
CA LEU A 203 1.19 10.69 7.83
C LEU A 203 2.51 11.39 8.11
N VAL A 204 2.45 12.67 8.51
CA VAL A 204 3.60 13.43 9.04
C VAL A 204 3.26 14.24 10.28
N GLY A 205 4.25 14.39 11.16
CA GLY A 205 4.10 15.12 12.42
C GLY A 205 4.17 16.66 12.28
N PRO A 206 3.81 17.40 13.35
CA PRO A 206 3.75 18.87 13.34
C PRO A 206 5.05 19.57 12.94
N LYS A 207 6.21 19.06 13.40
CA LYS A 207 7.51 19.64 13.06
C LYS A 207 7.85 19.50 11.58
N THR A 208 7.50 18.37 10.96
CA THR A 208 7.69 18.15 9.52
C THR A 208 6.79 19.11 8.73
N VAL A 209 5.56 19.37 9.18
CA VAL A 209 4.70 20.41 8.58
C VAL A 209 5.36 21.79 8.67
N GLN A 210 5.87 22.15 9.84
CA GLN A 210 6.47 23.45 10.12
C GLN A 210 7.76 23.70 9.32
N ILE A 211 8.63 22.70 9.21
CA ILE A 211 9.98 22.85 8.65
C ILE A 211 10.02 22.48 7.16
N ASP A 212 9.42 21.35 6.78
CA ASP A 212 9.62 20.76 5.45
C ASP A 212 8.56 21.18 4.42
N LEU A 213 7.44 21.73 4.89
CA LEU A 213 6.27 22.10 4.07
C LEU A 213 5.87 20.95 3.12
N PRO A 214 5.66 19.71 3.61
CA PRO A 214 5.60 18.52 2.76
C PRO A 214 4.37 18.52 1.85
N GLY A 215 4.55 18.01 0.62
CA GLY A 215 3.44 17.76 -0.31
C GLY A 215 2.76 16.41 -0.07
N LEU A 216 3.54 15.37 0.28
CA LEU A 216 3.10 13.96 0.43
C LEU A 216 2.42 13.36 -0.80
N ASP A 217 2.51 14.03 -1.93
CA ASP A 217 2.05 13.59 -3.24
C ASP A 217 2.94 12.47 -3.80
N PHE A 218 2.30 11.56 -4.54
CA PHE A 218 3.00 10.67 -5.46
C PHE A 218 3.41 11.48 -6.69
N ARG A 219 4.69 11.39 -7.08
CA ARG A 219 5.20 12.02 -8.30
C ARG A 219 5.96 10.99 -9.13
N PRO A 220 5.45 10.58 -10.30
CA PRO A 220 6.20 9.69 -11.18
C PRO A 220 7.60 10.26 -11.46
N SER A 221 8.62 9.43 -11.31
CA SER A 221 9.98 9.80 -11.66
C SER A 221 10.11 9.85 -13.17
N GLN A 222 10.65 10.96 -13.70
CA GLN A 222 11.04 11.06 -15.11
C GLN A 222 12.37 10.33 -15.38
N GLU A 223 13.12 10.03 -14.32
CA GLU A 223 14.42 9.36 -14.41
C GLU A 223 14.28 7.85 -14.30
N LYS A 224 15.05 7.11 -15.10
CA LYS A 224 15.10 5.66 -15.02
C LYS A 224 15.65 5.23 -13.66
N PRO A 225 15.01 4.26 -12.98
CA PRO A 225 15.49 3.80 -11.69
C PRO A 225 16.90 3.22 -11.80
N VAL A 226 17.75 3.57 -10.83
CA VAL A 226 19.14 3.14 -10.76
C VAL A 226 19.21 1.67 -10.30
N PRO A 227 20.17 0.87 -10.79
CA PRO A 227 20.33 -0.50 -10.33
C PRO A 227 20.48 -0.60 -8.81
N VAL A 228 19.79 -1.57 -8.22
CA VAL A 228 19.90 -1.92 -6.79
C VAL A 228 20.95 -3.00 -6.62
N GLU A 229 21.89 -2.76 -5.70
CA GLU A 229 22.91 -3.74 -5.30
C GLU A 229 22.40 -4.47 -4.05
N TYR A 230 22.12 -5.76 -4.19
CA TYR A 230 21.68 -6.61 -3.07
C TYR A 230 22.87 -7.09 -2.27
N SER A 231 22.71 -7.22 -0.94
CA SER A 231 23.67 -7.97 -0.12
C SER A 231 23.45 -9.48 -0.33
N GLU A 232 24.52 -10.26 -0.36
CA GLU A 232 24.52 -11.71 -0.68
C GLU A 232 23.63 -12.59 0.23
N PHE A 233 23.11 -12.05 1.34
CA PHE A 233 22.47 -12.83 2.41
C PHE A 233 20.93 -12.80 2.46
N LEU A 234 20.23 -12.00 1.63
CA LEU A 234 18.78 -11.79 1.78
C LEU A 234 18.05 -11.76 0.43
N MET A 235 18.26 -12.81 -0.38
CA MET A 235 17.53 -13.00 -1.63
C MET A 235 16.17 -13.66 -1.37
N GLU A 236 15.10 -12.94 -1.72
CA GLU A 236 13.75 -13.41 -2.09
C GLU A 236 12.96 -14.36 -1.16
N GLU A 237 13.50 -14.81 -0.03
CA GLU A 237 12.78 -15.67 0.91
C GLU A 237 11.96 -14.85 1.93
N ASN A 238 10.68 -15.20 2.11
CA ASN A 238 9.72 -14.63 3.08
C ASN A 238 9.21 -13.20 2.84
N LEU A 239 8.91 -12.82 1.58
CA LEU A 239 8.11 -11.63 1.29
C LEU A 239 6.70 -11.80 1.87
N SER A 240 6.42 -11.13 2.99
CA SER A 240 5.13 -11.21 3.67
C SER A 240 4.86 -9.94 4.49
N GLY A 241 3.59 -9.66 4.74
CA GLY A 241 3.20 -8.45 5.47
C GLY A 241 3.56 -7.16 4.73
N PHE A 242 3.37 -6.03 5.39
CA PHE A 242 3.58 -4.71 4.79
C PHE A 242 5.03 -4.17 4.80
N PRO A 243 6.03 -4.91 5.33
CA PRO A 243 7.43 -4.75 4.95
C PRO A 243 7.82 -5.49 3.65
N GLY A 244 7.13 -6.58 3.30
CA GLY A 244 7.41 -7.41 2.12
C GLY A 244 7.22 -6.70 0.77
N LEU A 245 6.55 -5.55 0.76
CA LEU A 245 6.42 -4.70 -0.43
C LEU A 245 7.76 -4.03 -0.81
N VAL A 246 8.60 -3.68 0.17
CA VAL A 246 9.80 -2.87 -0.08
C VAL A 246 10.79 -3.56 -1.03
N PRO A 247 11.10 -4.87 -0.87
CA PRO A 247 11.95 -5.60 -1.81
C PRO A 247 11.37 -5.72 -3.22
N LEU A 248 10.06 -5.55 -3.40
CA LEU A 248 9.40 -5.62 -4.71
C LEU A 248 9.51 -4.30 -5.49
N LEU A 249 9.72 -3.16 -4.83
CA LEU A 249 9.82 -1.85 -5.51
C LEU A 249 10.97 -1.83 -6.53
N PRO A 250 12.21 -2.24 -6.21
CA PRO A 250 13.30 -2.34 -7.18
C PRO A 250 13.01 -3.20 -8.40
N LYS A 251 12.29 -4.31 -8.19
CA LYS A 251 11.93 -5.26 -9.24
C LYS A 251 10.98 -4.61 -10.24
N PHE A 252 9.89 -4.02 -9.75
CA PHE A 252 8.85 -3.45 -10.60
C PHE A 252 9.15 -2.07 -11.15
N ALA A 253 10.00 -1.28 -10.50
CA ALA A 253 10.41 0.00 -11.05
C ALA A 253 11.19 -0.15 -12.38
N LYS A 254 11.80 -1.31 -12.65
CA LYS A 254 12.48 -1.59 -13.93
C LYS A 254 11.53 -1.90 -15.09
N ASP A 255 10.27 -2.18 -14.78
CA ASP A 255 9.25 -2.51 -15.77
C ASP A 255 8.63 -1.21 -16.32
N SER A 256 8.94 -0.90 -17.57
CA SER A 256 8.45 0.32 -18.24
C SER A 256 6.94 0.35 -18.40
N GLU A 257 6.27 -0.80 -18.50
CA GLU A 257 4.81 -0.84 -18.60
C GLU A 257 4.18 -0.46 -17.27
N ILE A 258 4.73 -0.97 -16.15
CA ILE A 258 4.27 -0.60 -14.82
C ILE A 258 4.47 0.90 -14.58
N LEU A 259 5.65 1.45 -14.89
CA LEU A 259 5.89 2.89 -14.75
C LEU A 259 4.88 3.70 -15.56
N ARG A 260 4.65 3.33 -16.83
CA ARG A 260 3.66 3.98 -17.69
C ARG A 260 2.25 3.92 -17.10
N ILE A 261 1.83 2.79 -16.53
CA ILE A 261 0.51 2.68 -15.88
C ILE A 261 0.37 3.69 -14.74
N HIS A 262 1.42 3.90 -13.94
CA HIS A 262 1.38 4.89 -12.84
C HIS A 262 1.38 6.33 -13.36
N GLU A 263 2.15 6.60 -14.42
CA GLU A 263 2.21 7.91 -15.09
C GLU A 263 0.87 8.29 -15.74
N GLU A 264 0.20 7.34 -16.39
CA GLU A 264 -1.11 7.58 -17.02
C GLU A 264 -2.24 7.73 -15.99
N ASN A 265 -2.05 7.21 -14.77
CA ASN A 265 -3.08 7.15 -13.74
C ASN A 265 -2.68 7.89 -12.44
N VAL A 266 -1.85 8.93 -12.51
CA VAL A 266 -1.31 9.64 -11.32
C VAL A 266 -2.40 9.99 -10.30
N SER A 267 -3.50 10.59 -10.73
CA SER A 267 -4.59 11.02 -9.85
C SER A 267 -5.27 9.86 -9.11
N ALA A 268 -5.23 8.65 -9.68
CA ALA A 268 -5.75 7.45 -9.06
C ALA A 268 -4.90 6.98 -7.87
N TYR A 269 -3.57 7.05 -8.04
CA TYR A 269 -2.57 6.56 -7.09
C TYR A 269 -2.17 7.58 -6.01
N GLN A 270 -2.75 8.77 -6.00
CA GLN A 270 -2.44 9.76 -4.96
C GLN A 270 -2.88 9.26 -3.58
N PRO A 271 -2.01 9.24 -2.56
CA PRO A 271 -2.42 8.85 -1.21
C PRO A 271 -3.28 9.94 -0.54
N LEU A 272 -4.00 9.56 0.51
CA LEU A 272 -4.54 10.50 1.50
C LEU A 272 -3.36 11.17 2.24
N ARG A 273 -3.26 12.49 2.13
CA ARG A 273 -2.22 13.28 2.79
C ARG A 273 -2.70 13.68 4.18
N VAL A 274 -2.09 13.11 5.21
CA VAL A 274 -2.51 13.29 6.61
C VAL A 274 -1.47 14.12 7.36
N PHE A 275 -1.92 15.27 7.88
CA PHE A 275 -1.06 16.22 8.56
C PHE A 275 -1.49 16.41 10.00
N PHE A 276 -0.60 16.11 10.94
CA PHE A 276 -0.73 16.56 12.31
C PHE A 276 -0.23 18.00 12.37
N LEU A 277 -1.09 18.95 12.73
CA LEU A 277 -0.74 20.36 12.68
C LEU A 277 -0.14 20.84 14.01
N PRO A 278 0.83 21.78 13.97
CA PRO A 278 1.24 22.51 15.16
C PRO A 278 0.17 23.52 15.57
N SER A 279 0.43 24.30 16.63
CA SER A 279 -0.37 25.47 16.98
C SER A 279 -0.52 26.42 15.79
N GLU A 280 -1.65 27.14 15.73
CA GLU A 280 -2.03 27.97 14.57
C GLU A 280 -0.93 28.94 14.12
N ASP A 281 -0.25 29.59 15.08
CA ASP A 281 0.84 30.53 14.86
C ASP A 281 2.07 29.91 14.17
N LYS A 282 2.19 28.59 14.20
CA LYS A 282 3.30 27.82 13.63
C LYS A 282 2.94 27.13 12.33
N ILE A 283 1.71 27.26 11.84
CA ILE A 283 1.33 26.71 10.53
C ILE A 283 1.86 27.65 9.44
N PRO A 284 2.80 27.22 8.60
CA PRO A 284 3.35 28.11 7.58
C PRO A 284 2.31 28.39 6.48
N SER A 285 2.15 29.65 6.09
CA SER A 285 1.21 30.03 5.03
C SER A 285 1.54 29.34 3.69
N ASP A 286 2.83 29.14 3.39
CA ASP A 286 3.27 28.45 2.18
C ASP A 286 2.98 26.95 2.19
N PHE A 287 2.87 26.32 3.37
CA PHE A 287 2.35 24.96 3.48
C PHE A 287 0.89 24.91 3.02
N LEU A 288 0.04 25.83 3.52
CA LEU A 288 -1.37 25.91 3.14
C LEU A 288 -1.57 26.20 1.65
N LYS A 289 -0.80 27.14 1.09
CA LYS A 289 -0.79 27.42 -0.37
C LYS A 289 -0.40 26.19 -1.18
N LYS A 290 0.62 25.45 -0.73
CA LYS A 290 1.05 24.20 -1.39
C LYS A 290 -0.05 23.15 -1.38
N GLN A 291 -0.76 22.98 -0.26
CA GLN A 291 -1.88 22.03 -0.19
C GLN A 291 -3.03 22.46 -1.11
N ARG A 292 -3.35 23.76 -1.19
CA ARG A 292 -4.36 24.29 -2.12
C ARG A 292 -4.02 23.96 -3.58
N ARG A 293 -2.79 24.22 -4.02
CA ARG A 293 -2.33 23.88 -5.37
C ARG A 293 -2.44 22.39 -5.67
N LEU A 294 -2.05 21.53 -4.74
CA LEU A 294 -2.18 20.07 -4.89
C LEU A 294 -3.65 19.61 -4.90
N ASN A 295 -4.55 20.32 -4.22
CA ASN A 295 -5.99 20.04 -4.28
C ASN A 295 -6.59 20.40 -5.65
N GLU A 296 -6.11 21.47 -6.28
CA GLU A 296 -6.49 21.86 -7.65
C GLU A 296 -6.01 20.82 -8.67
N GLU A 297 -4.83 20.24 -8.47
CA GLU A 297 -4.27 19.21 -9.35
C GLU A 297 -4.95 17.84 -9.17
N TYR A 298 -5.27 17.47 -7.93
CA TYR A 298 -5.80 16.15 -7.60
C TYR A 298 -7.20 16.21 -7.01
N SER A 299 -7.32 16.28 -5.68
CA SER A 299 -8.60 16.40 -4.99
C SER A 299 -8.39 16.79 -3.53
N LYS A 300 -9.23 17.69 -3.02
CA LYS A 300 -9.32 18.03 -1.59
C LYS A 300 -9.79 16.86 -0.71
N SER A 301 -10.45 15.85 -1.28
CA SER A 301 -10.86 14.63 -0.54
C SER A 301 -9.67 13.77 -0.11
N ARG A 302 -8.46 14.05 -0.63
CA ARG A 302 -7.20 13.38 -0.31
C ARG A 302 -6.34 14.18 0.67
N VAL A 303 -6.97 14.95 1.57
CA VAL A 303 -6.29 15.66 2.66
C VAL A 303 -7.04 15.41 3.96
N ALA A 304 -6.31 15.24 5.06
CA ALA A 304 -6.86 15.25 6.41
C ALA A 304 -5.94 16.00 7.36
N PHE A 305 -6.54 16.72 8.31
CA PHE A 305 -5.83 17.45 9.35
C PHE A 305 -6.19 16.90 10.72
N PHE A 306 -5.16 16.62 11.53
CA PHE A 306 -5.31 16.22 12.93
C PHE A 306 -4.80 17.34 13.82
N LEU A 307 -5.65 17.82 14.73
CA LEU A 307 -5.34 18.89 15.67
C LEU A 307 -5.37 18.35 17.09
N GLU A 308 -4.41 18.73 17.93
CA GLU A 308 -4.42 18.31 19.33
C GLU A 308 -5.66 18.90 20.04
N GLU A 309 -6.35 18.10 20.85
CA GLU A 309 -7.61 18.47 21.53
C GLU A 309 -7.49 19.78 22.33
N ASN A 310 -6.37 19.95 23.03
CA ASN A 310 -6.14 21.09 23.92
C ASN A 310 -5.51 22.32 23.22
N THR A 311 -5.36 22.28 21.89
CA THR A 311 -4.82 23.42 21.12
C THR A 311 -5.97 24.20 20.48
N GLU A 312 -6.08 25.48 20.81
CA GLU A 312 -7.10 26.36 20.23
C GLU A 312 -6.73 26.78 18.80
N TYR A 313 -7.75 26.85 17.95
CA TYR A 313 -7.66 27.37 16.58
C TYR A 313 -8.82 28.34 16.36
N SER A 314 -8.55 29.44 15.68
CA SER A 314 -9.54 30.43 15.29
C SER A 314 -10.60 29.80 14.37
N SER A 315 -11.83 30.31 14.42
CA SER A 315 -12.90 29.87 13.51
C SER A 315 -12.52 30.05 12.04
N SER A 316 -11.71 31.08 11.74
CA SER A 316 -11.18 31.31 10.39
C SER A 316 -10.23 30.19 9.95
N MET A 317 -9.32 29.75 10.82
CA MET A 317 -8.40 28.66 10.51
C MET A 317 -9.14 27.34 10.36
N LEU A 318 -10.08 27.03 11.27
CA LEU A 318 -10.89 25.82 11.17
C LEU A 318 -11.72 25.78 9.87
N GLY A 319 -12.30 26.91 9.46
CA GLY A 319 -12.99 27.04 8.18
C GLY A 319 -12.09 26.75 6.98
N LEU A 320 -10.88 27.32 6.97
CA LEU A 320 -9.89 27.08 5.92
C LEU A 320 -9.45 25.62 5.85
N LEU A 321 -9.14 24.99 6.99
CA LEU A 321 -8.72 23.59 7.04
C LEU A 321 -9.85 22.67 6.57
N SER A 322 -11.10 22.96 6.95
CA SER A 322 -12.28 22.23 6.48
C SER A 322 -12.43 22.33 4.96
N GLU A 323 -12.28 23.52 4.38
CA GLU A 323 -12.31 23.72 2.93
C GLU A 323 -11.20 22.92 2.21
N LEU A 324 -9.99 22.92 2.76
CA LEU A 324 -8.82 22.23 2.19
C LEU A 324 -8.90 20.70 2.28
N SER A 325 -9.75 20.14 3.13
CA SER A 325 -9.79 18.70 3.44
C SER A 325 -11.15 18.05 3.23
N ASP A 326 -12.09 18.75 2.60
CA ASP A 326 -13.48 18.29 2.47
C ASP A 326 -14.08 17.91 3.84
N SER A 327 -13.87 18.78 4.82
CA SER A 327 -14.26 18.63 6.22
C SER A 327 -13.55 17.52 7.02
N ARG A 328 -12.45 16.94 6.53
CA ARG A 328 -11.63 15.98 7.29
C ARG A 328 -10.67 16.66 8.27
N VAL A 329 -11.25 17.35 9.26
CA VAL A 329 -10.52 17.95 10.38
C VAL A 329 -10.90 17.20 11.66
N GLU A 330 -9.95 16.48 12.23
CA GLU A 330 -10.15 15.63 13.41
C GLU A 330 -9.35 16.16 14.61
N ARG A 331 -9.85 15.88 15.80
CA ARG A 331 -9.13 16.10 17.05
C ARG A 331 -8.49 14.80 17.53
N TYR A 332 -7.32 14.90 18.14
CA TYR A 332 -6.67 13.76 18.78
C TYR A 332 -6.14 14.15 20.16
N SER A 333 -6.10 13.15 21.05
CA SER A 333 -5.48 13.24 22.36
C SER A 333 -4.06 12.67 22.30
N SER A 334 -3.08 13.42 22.80
CA SER A 334 -1.69 12.97 22.90
C SER A 334 -1.50 11.65 23.65
N SER A 335 -2.40 11.27 24.58
CA SER A 335 -2.30 10.02 25.33
C SER A 335 -2.87 8.79 24.61
N ALA A 336 -3.62 8.98 23.53
CA ALA A 336 -4.31 7.90 22.80
C ALA A 336 -4.22 8.07 21.27
N ILE A 337 -3.14 8.69 20.80
CA ILE A 337 -2.94 9.05 19.39
C ILE A 337 -2.95 7.82 18.47
N PHE A 338 -2.29 6.72 18.84
CA PHE A 338 -2.24 5.52 18.00
C PHE A 338 -3.64 4.96 17.79
N ASP A 339 -4.38 4.69 18.86
CA ASP A 339 -5.70 4.05 18.78
C ASP A 339 -6.72 4.94 18.06
N SER A 340 -6.81 6.22 18.44
CA SER A 340 -7.77 7.16 17.87
C SER A 340 -7.55 7.40 16.38
N VAL A 341 -6.31 7.66 15.97
CA VAL A 341 -5.96 7.91 14.57
C VAL A 341 -6.09 6.63 13.75
N SER A 342 -5.57 5.51 14.25
CA SER A 342 -5.63 4.23 13.52
C SER A 342 -7.06 3.79 13.26
N LYS A 343 -7.94 3.92 14.26
CA LYS A 343 -9.37 3.67 14.08
C LYS A 343 -9.97 4.60 13.04
N ARG A 344 -9.69 5.91 13.11
CA ARG A 344 -10.26 6.88 12.16
C ARG A 344 -9.82 6.61 10.72
N LEU A 345 -8.55 6.28 10.51
CA LEU A 345 -8.04 5.86 9.19
C LEU A 345 -8.75 4.59 8.69
N GLY A 346 -8.97 3.62 9.58
CA GLY A 346 -9.75 2.42 9.28
C GLY A 346 -11.19 2.72 8.86
N ASP A 347 -11.88 3.61 9.58
CA ASP A 347 -13.23 4.10 9.27
C ASP A 347 -13.28 4.77 7.88
N TRP A 348 -12.19 5.43 7.46
CA TRP A 348 -12.05 6.02 6.12
C TRP A 348 -11.66 5.04 5.01
N GLY A 349 -11.50 3.75 5.33
CA GLY A 349 -11.15 2.73 4.35
C GLY A 349 -9.67 2.62 4.02
N VAL A 350 -8.78 3.22 4.82
CA VAL A 350 -7.32 3.12 4.63
C VAL A 350 -6.90 1.69 4.99
N ASN A 351 -6.34 0.95 4.02
CA ASN A 351 -5.75 -0.37 4.23
C ASN A 351 -4.28 -0.22 4.64
N LEU A 352 -3.55 0.68 4.01
CA LEU A 352 -2.10 0.87 4.17
C LEU A 352 -1.74 2.31 4.49
N ALA A 353 -0.95 2.52 5.55
CA ALA A 353 -0.49 3.83 5.96
C ALA A 353 1.03 3.87 6.09
N LEU A 354 1.65 4.83 5.40
CA LEU A 354 3.08 5.15 5.53
C LEU A 354 3.24 6.29 6.52
N ILE A 355 4.12 6.12 7.50
CA ILE A 355 4.52 7.18 8.41
C ILE A 355 5.85 7.73 7.95
N GLU A 356 5.87 9.01 7.63
CA GLU A 356 7.08 9.77 7.31
C GLU A 356 7.30 10.85 8.38
N GLY A 357 8.54 11.31 8.51
CA GLY A 357 8.86 12.41 9.40
C GLY A 357 9.04 11.99 10.87
N GLY A 358 9.66 12.90 11.63
CA GLY A 358 10.46 12.58 12.82
C GLY A 358 9.72 12.08 14.08
N ASN A 359 10.40 12.21 15.22
CA ASN A 359 10.08 11.50 16.47
C ASN A 359 8.65 11.62 17.03
N PHE A 360 7.89 12.65 16.64
CA PHE A 360 6.49 12.75 17.07
C PHE A 360 5.69 11.51 16.64
N LEU A 361 5.78 11.07 15.39
CA LEU A 361 5.07 9.87 14.95
C LEU A 361 5.84 8.59 15.28
N TYR A 362 7.18 8.61 15.26
CA TYR A 362 7.97 7.43 15.64
C TYR A 362 7.63 6.95 17.04
N ARG A 363 7.68 7.84 18.04
CA ARG A 363 7.42 7.51 19.45
C ARG A 363 6.01 6.97 19.67
N ASN A 364 5.04 7.49 18.92
CA ASN A 364 3.62 7.24 19.12
C ASN A 364 3.09 6.04 18.33
N PHE A 365 3.67 5.71 17.18
CA PHE A 365 3.19 4.62 16.33
C PHE A 365 4.07 3.37 16.38
N SER A 366 5.39 3.49 16.58
CA SER A 366 6.26 2.30 16.63
C SER A 366 5.90 1.27 17.71
N PRO A 367 5.43 1.66 18.93
CA PRO A 367 4.97 0.68 19.91
C PRO A 367 3.72 -0.12 19.49
N GLY A 368 2.89 0.44 18.61
CA GLY A 368 1.63 -0.18 18.17
C GLY A 368 1.77 -1.09 16.94
N LEU A 369 2.99 -1.22 16.40
CA LEU A 369 3.27 -2.10 15.26
C LEU A 369 3.18 -3.56 15.68
N SER A 370 2.39 -4.32 14.94
CA SER A 370 2.14 -5.75 15.14
C SER A 370 2.94 -6.60 14.15
N SER A 371 2.91 -7.93 14.33
CA SER A 371 3.55 -8.87 13.41
C SER A 371 3.08 -8.63 11.96
N GLY A 372 4.04 -8.46 11.04
CA GLY A 372 3.80 -8.10 9.64
C GLY A 372 3.73 -6.59 9.37
N GLU A 373 3.98 -5.74 10.36
CA GLU A 373 4.25 -4.31 10.23
C GLU A 373 5.73 -4.03 10.56
N GLY A 374 6.24 -2.84 10.25
CA GLY A 374 7.67 -2.59 10.45
C GLY A 374 8.18 -1.19 10.19
N ILE A 375 9.51 -1.12 10.10
CA ILE A 375 10.29 0.10 9.89
C ILE A 375 11.14 -0.05 8.62
N LEU A 376 11.08 0.94 7.74
CA LEU A 376 12.02 1.15 6.64
C LEU A 376 13.05 2.22 7.04
N LYS A 377 14.32 1.83 7.17
CA LYS A 377 15.45 2.74 7.40
C LYS A 377 16.16 3.00 6.08
N VAL A 378 16.26 4.26 5.69
CA VAL A 378 17.04 4.71 4.53
C VAL A 378 18.24 5.48 5.07
N ARG A 379 19.40 4.83 5.13
CA ARG A 379 20.63 5.42 5.66
C ARG A 379 21.49 5.94 4.52
N SER A 380 21.73 7.25 4.50
CA SER A 380 22.63 7.85 3.54
C SER A 380 24.09 7.57 3.88
N LYS A 381 24.92 7.27 2.87
CA LYS A 381 26.38 7.20 3.03
C LYS A 381 27.07 8.53 2.71
N SER A 382 26.36 9.48 2.10
CA SER A 382 26.89 10.78 1.65
C SER A 382 26.54 11.93 2.60
N VAL A 383 25.46 11.84 3.37
CA VAL A 383 25.05 12.87 4.33
C VAL A 383 25.53 12.50 5.73
N SER A 384 26.23 13.43 6.39
CA SER A 384 26.82 13.25 7.72
C SER A 384 26.47 14.44 8.60
N PHE A 385 26.12 14.17 9.85
CA PHE A 385 25.93 15.21 10.87
C PHE A 385 26.88 14.96 12.03
N SER A 386 27.57 16.00 12.49
CA SER A 386 28.51 15.91 13.62
C SER A 386 27.81 15.66 14.97
N LYS A 387 26.56 16.10 15.06
CA LYS A 387 25.61 15.89 16.15
C LYS A 387 24.20 15.84 15.53
N GLY A 388 23.26 15.19 16.19
CA GLY A 388 21.90 15.15 15.70
C GLY A 388 20.93 14.47 16.64
N ILE A 389 19.69 14.34 16.17
CA ILE A 389 18.61 13.69 16.88
C ILE A 389 18.46 12.27 16.33
N LEU A 390 18.55 11.29 17.22
CA LEU A 390 18.32 9.88 16.88
C LEU A 390 16.82 9.58 16.80
N PRO A 391 16.42 8.65 15.92
CA PRO A 391 15.03 8.24 15.83
C PRO A 391 14.60 7.51 17.11
N GLU A 392 13.45 7.92 17.66
CA GLU A 392 12.85 7.30 18.85
C GLU A 392 11.89 6.17 18.45
N TRP A 393 12.42 5.14 17.81
CA TRP A 393 11.68 3.90 17.59
C TRP A 393 11.64 3.07 18.86
N LYS A 394 10.44 2.63 19.24
CA LYS A 394 10.17 1.80 20.41
C LYS A 394 9.54 0.49 19.95
N GLY A 395 9.94 -0.62 20.57
CA GLY A 395 9.52 -1.97 20.20
C GLY A 395 10.70 -2.84 19.79
N ASN A 396 10.43 -4.14 19.69
CA ASN A 396 11.41 -5.14 19.30
C ASN A 396 11.30 -5.40 17.80
N PHE A 397 12.39 -5.19 17.07
CA PHE A 397 12.43 -5.34 15.62
C PHE A 397 13.61 -6.20 15.17
N SER A 398 13.37 -7.05 14.18
CA SER A 398 14.39 -7.85 13.50
C SER A 398 14.58 -7.37 12.06
N MET A 399 15.83 -7.19 11.64
CA MET A 399 16.14 -6.87 10.23
C MET A 399 15.89 -8.11 9.37
N GLU A 400 15.15 -7.93 8.28
CA GLU A 400 14.81 -9.01 7.36
C GLU A 400 15.32 -8.79 5.95
N TRP A 401 15.59 -7.54 5.58
CA TRP A 401 16.06 -7.22 4.24
C TRP A 401 16.97 -6.01 4.23
N LYS A 402 17.98 -6.05 3.36
CA LYS A 402 18.96 -4.98 3.19
C LYS A 402 19.45 -4.91 1.75
N ALA A 403 19.43 -3.71 1.18
CA ALA A 403 20.02 -3.45 -0.13
C ALA A 403 20.57 -2.03 -0.22
N ARG A 404 21.42 -1.79 -1.23
CA ARG A 404 21.93 -0.47 -1.56
C ARG A 404 21.22 0.08 -2.79
N ILE A 405 20.79 1.33 -2.70
CA ILE A 405 20.12 2.08 -3.74
C ILE A 405 20.87 3.40 -3.92
N GLY A 406 21.60 3.55 -5.02
CA GLY A 406 22.50 4.71 -5.20
C GLY A 406 23.50 4.83 -4.05
N SER A 407 23.58 6.00 -3.42
CA SER A 407 24.42 6.24 -2.24
C SER A 407 23.79 5.85 -0.91
N ASP A 408 22.54 5.35 -0.92
CA ASP A 408 21.80 5.02 0.29
C ASP A 408 21.74 3.52 0.53
N GLU A 409 21.57 3.16 1.80
CA GLU A 409 21.37 1.80 2.27
C GLU A 409 19.98 1.68 2.86
N TRP A 410 19.16 0.80 2.28
CA TRP A 410 17.82 0.52 2.75
C TRP A 410 17.83 -0.73 3.62
N GLU A 411 17.20 -0.64 4.78
CA GLU A 411 17.02 -1.76 5.70
C GLU A 411 15.55 -1.85 6.11
N VAL A 412 14.99 -3.05 6.02
CA VAL A 412 13.62 -3.34 6.42
C VAL A 412 13.66 -4.16 7.70
N TRP A 413 12.93 -3.67 8.70
CA TRP A 413 12.88 -4.23 10.05
C TRP A 413 11.43 -4.56 10.40
N ARG A 414 11.14 -5.82 10.74
CA ARG A 414 9.78 -6.27 11.11
C ARG A 414 9.60 -6.28 12.62
N ALA A 415 8.40 -5.93 13.09
CA ALA A 415 8.05 -6.07 14.50
C ALA A 415 7.99 -7.55 14.91
N CYS A 416 8.67 -7.91 16.01
CA CYS A 416 8.69 -9.26 16.54
C CYS A 416 7.36 -9.60 17.22
N SER A 417 6.87 -10.85 17.05
CA SER A 417 5.62 -11.32 17.67
C SER A 417 5.76 -11.79 19.13
N GLN A 418 6.98 -11.81 19.70
CA GLN A 418 7.23 -12.50 20.97
C GLN A 418 6.75 -11.76 22.24
N ASP A 419 6.25 -10.53 22.12
CA ASP A 419 5.78 -9.72 23.27
C ASP A 419 4.37 -9.13 23.09
N SER A 420 3.52 -9.68 22.21
CA SER A 420 2.13 -9.20 22.04
C SER A 420 1.14 -9.83 23.01
#